data_AF-A0A2D4N6Y7-F1
#
_entry.id   AF-A0A2D4N6Y7-F1
#
_cell.length_a   1.000
_cell.length_b   1.000
_cell.length_c   1.000
_cell.angle_alpha   90.00
_cell.angle_beta   90.00
_cell.angle_gamma   90.00
#
_symmetry.space_group_name_H-M   'P 1'
#
loop_
_entity.id
_entity.type
_entity.pdbx_description
1 polymer ?
#
loop_
_entity_poly.entity_id
_entity_poly.type
_entity_poly.pdbx_seq_one_letter_code
_entity_poly.pdbx_strand_id
1 'polypeptide(L)'
;PERIVADVQISAGLMHAGYPIMSNLAALSEIIDVQDFYAKGTWGPIHELGHNQQKSGWNFPPHTTDATCNLWSVYVNETVLSISREIAHSNLQPHARRERIENYIRNGANLNDFEMFTALEPYLQLQEAFGWDSYIHILAKYQTISNIPDDNR
;
A
#
# COMPACT_ATOMS: atom_id res chain seq x y z
N PRO A 1 12.09 17.10 2.00
CA PRO A 1 12.70 15.91 2.64
C PRO A 1 11.60 15.13 3.35
N GLU A 2 11.48 13.82 3.11
CA GLU A 2 10.55 12.95 3.84
C GLU A 2 11.05 12.76 5.28
N ARG A 3 10.14 12.78 6.27
CA ARG A 3 10.45 12.57 7.69
C ARG A 3 9.29 11.84 8.35
N ILE A 4 9.62 10.85 9.17
CA ILE A 4 8.68 10.22 10.10
C ILE A 4 8.97 10.78 11.49
N VAL A 5 7.96 11.36 12.14
CA VAL A 5 8.05 11.94 13.48
C VAL A 5 7.19 11.13 14.43
N ALA A 6 7.81 10.62 15.49
CA ALA A 6 7.12 9.83 16.50
C ALA A 6 6.68 10.72 17.67
N ASP A 7 5.41 10.66 18.06
CA ASP A 7 4.82 11.42 19.17
C ASP A 7 3.81 10.56 19.95
N VAL A 8 3.51 10.93 21.19
CA VAL A 8 2.42 10.31 21.98
C VAL A 8 1.06 10.75 21.43
N GLN A 9 0.95 12.00 20.98
CA GLN A 9 -0.31 12.59 20.53
C GLN A 9 -0.20 13.05 19.07
N ILE A 10 -0.70 12.21 18.17
CA ILE A 10 -0.85 12.50 16.75
C ILE A 10 -2.32 12.79 16.42
N SER A 11 -2.62 13.37 15.25
CA SER A 11 -3.99 13.79 14.92
C SER A 11 -4.95 12.65 14.62
N ALA A 12 -4.47 11.49 14.15
CA ALA A 12 -5.30 10.35 13.81
C ALA A 12 -4.51 9.03 13.77
N GLY A 13 -5.18 7.93 14.05
CA GLY A 13 -4.67 6.57 13.82
C GLY A 13 -3.44 6.20 14.66
N LEU A 14 -2.77 5.13 14.21
CA LEU A 14 -1.50 4.68 14.76
C LEU A 14 -0.31 5.35 14.03
N MET A 15 -0.46 5.58 12.73
CA MET A 15 0.40 6.41 11.89
C MET A 15 -0.50 7.17 10.90
N HIS A 16 0.00 8.26 10.32
CA HIS A 16 -0.64 8.90 9.18
C HIS A 16 0.35 9.65 8.29
N ALA A 17 0.07 9.65 6.99
CA ALA A 17 0.82 10.37 5.98
C ALA A 17 0.74 11.90 6.14
N GLY A 18 1.67 12.61 5.50
CA GLY A 18 1.80 14.06 5.59
C GLY A 18 3.24 14.54 5.47
N TYR A 19 3.43 15.83 5.71
CA TYR A 19 4.75 16.47 5.77
C TYR A 19 4.91 17.22 7.11
N PRO A 20 5.31 16.53 8.19
CA PRO A 20 5.87 15.17 8.21
C PRO A 20 4.82 14.04 8.27
N ILE A 21 5.28 12.80 8.03
CA ILE A 21 4.56 11.58 8.40
C ILE A 21 4.61 11.48 9.91
N MET A 22 3.48 11.18 10.54
CA MET A 22 3.39 11.06 12.00
C MET A 22 3.22 9.61 12.40
N SER A 23 3.90 9.20 13.46
CA SER A 23 3.79 7.89 14.09
C SER A 23 3.44 8.06 15.55
N ASN A 24 2.51 7.26 16.07
CA ASN A 24 2.39 7.13 17.51
C ASN A 24 3.61 6.40 18.07
N LEU A 25 4.06 6.71 19.30
CA LEU A 25 5.13 5.98 19.97
C LEU A 25 4.85 4.47 20.09
N ALA A 26 3.58 4.05 20.12
CA ALA A 26 3.20 2.65 20.15
C ALA A 26 3.64 1.85 18.90
N ALA A 27 3.83 2.51 17.75
CA ALA A 27 4.31 1.88 16.51
C ALA A 27 5.82 2.02 16.30
N LEU A 28 6.56 2.58 17.26
CA LEU A 28 7.97 2.92 17.06
C LEU A 28 8.84 1.71 16.72
N SER A 29 8.51 0.52 17.25
CA SER A 29 9.22 -0.72 16.94
C SER A 29 9.18 -1.07 15.45
N GLU A 30 8.12 -0.71 14.71
CA GLU A 30 8.04 -0.93 13.26
C GLU A 30 9.00 -0.05 12.45
N ILE A 31 9.60 0.97 13.10
CA ILE A 31 10.50 1.95 12.49
C ILE A 31 11.95 1.70 12.91
N ILE A 32 12.20 1.40 14.19
CA ILE A 32 13.56 1.41 14.76
C ILE A 32 14.14 0.02 15.04
N ASP A 33 13.32 -1.03 15.09
CA ASP A 33 13.80 -2.39 15.34
C ASP A 33 14.32 -3.02 14.05
N VAL A 34 15.62 -2.83 13.80
CA VAL A 34 16.28 -3.35 12.60
C VAL A 34 16.22 -4.88 12.50
N GLN A 35 16.19 -5.61 13.62
CA GLN A 35 16.15 -7.07 13.58
C GLN A 35 14.78 -7.55 13.15
N ASP A 36 13.72 -6.99 13.72
CA ASP A 36 12.35 -7.30 13.31
C ASP A 36 12.08 -6.87 11.87
N PHE A 37 12.63 -5.73 11.45
CA PHE A 37 12.53 -5.22 10.08
C PHE A 37 13.08 -6.21 9.04
N TYR A 38 14.25 -6.81 9.28
CA TYR A 38 14.83 -7.80 8.37
C TYR A 38 14.25 -9.22 8.56
N ALA A 39 13.59 -9.51 9.68
CA ALA A 39 12.98 -10.81 9.93
C ALA A 39 11.56 -10.92 9.36
N LYS A 40 10.78 -9.84 9.49
CA LYS A 40 9.33 -9.83 9.19
C LYS A 40 8.94 -8.79 8.16
N GLY A 41 9.80 -7.81 7.89
CA GLY A 41 9.48 -6.68 7.03
C GLY A 41 8.94 -5.48 7.81
N THR A 42 8.51 -4.46 7.07
CA THR A 42 7.86 -3.27 7.62
C THR A 42 6.67 -2.91 6.75
N TRP A 43 5.54 -2.55 7.35
CA TRP A 43 4.33 -2.26 6.58
C TRP A 43 3.80 -0.85 6.85
N GLY A 44 3.48 -0.52 8.10
CA GLY A 44 2.88 0.77 8.47
C GLY A 44 3.70 1.98 7.99
N PRO A 45 4.99 2.08 8.31
CA PRO A 45 5.82 3.21 7.87
C PRO A 45 5.88 3.37 6.35
N ILE A 46 5.93 2.26 5.60
CA ILE A 46 5.99 2.30 4.14
C ILE A 46 4.61 2.60 3.53
N HIS A 47 3.52 2.18 4.17
CA HIS A 47 2.16 2.50 3.79
C HIS A 47 1.92 4.02 3.79
N GLU A 48 2.35 4.70 4.86
CA GLU A 48 2.24 6.17 4.95
C GLU A 48 3.13 6.90 3.94
N LEU A 49 4.34 6.36 3.69
CA LEU A 49 5.18 6.87 2.60
C LEU A 49 4.50 6.66 1.24
N GLY A 50 3.86 5.52 1.04
CA GLY A 50 3.09 5.19 -0.16
C GLY A 50 1.98 6.19 -0.42
N HIS A 51 1.26 6.64 0.62
CA HIS A 51 0.28 7.72 0.50
C HIS A 51 0.89 9.02 -0.04
N ASN A 52 2.07 9.42 0.44
CA ASN A 52 2.77 10.60 -0.10
C ASN A 52 3.18 10.45 -1.58
N GLN A 53 3.32 9.21 -2.07
CA GLN A 53 3.68 8.91 -3.46
C GLN A 53 2.48 8.73 -4.40
N GLN A 54 1.25 8.66 -3.88
CA GLN A 54 0.06 8.56 -4.73
C GLN A 54 -0.13 9.80 -5.62
N LYS A 55 -0.69 9.58 -6.80
CA LYS A 55 -1.10 10.63 -7.75
C LYS A 55 -2.47 10.28 -8.31
N SER A 56 -3.22 11.29 -8.74
CA SER A 56 -4.53 11.11 -9.38
C SER A 56 -4.48 10.22 -10.63
N GLY A 57 -3.34 10.15 -11.31
CA GLY A 57 -3.16 9.31 -12.49
C GLY A 57 -3.38 7.82 -12.29
N TRP A 58 -3.12 7.31 -11.09
CA TRP A 58 -3.20 5.88 -10.78
C TRP A 58 -3.93 5.58 -9.47
N ASN A 59 -4.62 6.57 -8.92
CA ASN A 59 -5.45 6.41 -7.75
C ASN A 59 -6.89 6.75 -8.12
N PHE A 60 -7.82 5.93 -7.65
CA PHE A 60 -9.27 6.09 -7.79
C PHE A 60 -9.90 6.25 -6.39
N PRO A 61 -9.90 7.47 -5.82
CA PRO A 61 -10.47 7.73 -4.51
C PRO A 61 -12.00 7.62 -4.48
N PRO A 62 -12.59 7.22 -3.34
CA PRO A 62 -11.91 6.76 -2.13
C PRO A 62 -11.44 5.30 -2.22
N HIS A 63 -11.98 4.53 -3.16
CA HIS A 63 -11.91 3.07 -3.24
C HIS A 63 -10.48 2.51 -3.21
N THR A 64 -9.54 3.14 -3.91
CA THR A 64 -8.17 2.63 -3.98
C THR A 64 -7.15 3.42 -3.17
N THR A 65 -7.59 4.38 -2.34
CA THR A 65 -6.69 5.23 -1.55
C THR A 65 -5.83 4.39 -0.62
N ASP A 66 -6.42 3.44 0.09
CA ASP A 66 -5.66 2.56 0.99
C ASP A 66 -5.18 1.27 0.31
N ALA A 67 -5.42 1.14 -1.00
CA ALA A 67 -4.96 0.01 -1.80
C ALA A 67 -3.67 0.36 -2.54
N THR A 68 -3.67 1.45 -3.31
CA THR A 68 -2.53 1.79 -4.16
C THR A 68 -1.33 2.25 -3.33
N CYS A 69 -1.50 2.87 -2.16
CA CYS A 69 -0.39 3.15 -1.24
C CYS A 69 0.33 1.86 -0.79
N ASN A 70 -0.39 0.74 -0.64
CA ASN A 70 0.19 -0.55 -0.26
C ASN A 70 1.09 -1.15 -1.33
N LEU A 71 1.05 -0.69 -2.59
CA LEU A 71 2.01 -1.12 -3.60
C LEU A 71 3.46 -0.82 -3.18
N TRP A 72 3.70 0.29 -2.49
CA TRP A 72 5.01 0.62 -1.95
C TRP A 72 5.42 -0.34 -0.84
N SER A 73 4.49 -0.69 0.06
CA SER A 73 4.76 -1.68 1.12
C SER A 73 5.12 -3.03 0.53
N VAL A 74 4.40 -3.50 -0.48
CA VAL A 74 4.76 -4.75 -1.16
C VAL A 74 6.10 -4.63 -1.88
N TYR A 75 6.31 -3.57 -2.67
CA TYR A 75 7.54 -3.35 -3.43
C TYR A 75 8.79 -3.33 -2.52
N VAL A 76 8.77 -2.56 -1.44
CA VAL A 76 9.93 -2.42 -0.55
C VAL A 76 10.26 -3.74 0.13
N ASN A 77 9.26 -4.45 0.66
CA ASN A 77 9.50 -5.74 1.30
C ASN A 77 10.09 -6.75 0.31
N GLU A 78 9.53 -6.86 -0.89
CA GLU A 78 10.00 -7.85 -1.87
C GLU A 78 11.35 -7.50 -2.48
N THR A 79 11.57 -6.24 -2.85
CA THR A 79 12.72 -5.84 -3.69
C THR A 79 13.89 -5.30 -2.89
N VAL A 80 13.63 -4.64 -1.76
CA VAL A 80 14.68 -4.05 -0.91
C VAL A 80 15.03 -4.99 0.23
N LEU A 81 14.03 -5.59 0.88
CA LEU A 81 14.25 -6.46 2.03
C LEU A 81 14.37 -7.94 1.66
N SER A 82 14.01 -8.31 0.43
CA SER A 82 13.95 -9.72 -0.01
C SER A 82 13.04 -10.56 0.89
N ILE A 83 11.96 -9.96 1.40
CA ILE A 83 10.94 -10.59 2.23
C ILE A 83 9.68 -10.77 1.39
N SER A 84 9.17 -11.99 1.34
CA SER A 84 7.97 -12.28 0.58
C SER A 84 6.74 -11.61 1.22
N ARG A 85 5.79 -11.19 0.39
CA ARG A 85 4.62 -10.41 0.83
C ARG A 85 3.77 -11.11 1.88
N GLU A 86 3.71 -12.45 1.83
CA GLU A 86 2.97 -13.25 2.81
C GLU A 86 3.63 -13.25 4.20
N ILE A 87 4.95 -13.07 4.29
CA ILE A 87 5.64 -12.85 5.56
C ILE A 87 5.42 -11.40 6.03
N ALA A 88 5.52 -10.44 5.10
CA ALA A 88 5.40 -9.02 5.40
C ALA A 88 4.01 -8.61 5.92
N HIS A 89 2.95 -9.29 5.48
CA HIS A 89 1.60 -8.98 5.94
C HIS A 89 0.66 -10.20 5.89
N SER A 90 -0.02 -10.49 6.99
CA SER A 90 -0.90 -11.66 7.14
C SER A 90 -2.05 -11.70 6.12
N ASN A 91 -2.66 -10.56 5.78
CA ASN A 91 -3.67 -10.46 4.72
C ASN A 91 -3.17 -10.93 3.35
N LEU A 92 -1.86 -10.96 3.10
CA LEU A 92 -1.28 -11.39 1.83
C LEU A 92 -0.93 -12.88 1.81
N GLN A 93 -1.23 -13.62 2.88
CA GLN A 93 -1.18 -15.08 2.87
C GLN A 93 -2.07 -15.64 1.74
N PRO A 94 -1.61 -16.64 0.97
CA PRO A 94 -2.34 -17.12 -0.22
C PRO A 94 -3.79 -17.54 0.05
N HIS A 95 -4.08 -18.13 1.21
CA HIS A 95 -5.43 -18.54 1.57
C HIS A 95 -6.34 -17.32 1.84
N ALA A 96 -5.85 -16.31 2.57
CA ALA A 96 -6.59 -15.10 2.88
C ALA A 96 -6.90 -14.29 1.61
N ARG A 97 -5.94 -14.21 0.68
CA ARG A 97 -6.14 -13.58 -0.64
C ARG A 97 -7.21 -14.29 -1.45
N ARG A 98 -7.12 -15.63 -1.58
CA ARG A 98 -8.10 -16.43 -2.31
C ARG A 98 -9.50 -16.26 -1.74
N GLU A 99 -9.65 -16.41 -0.42
CA GLU A 99 -10.93 -16.27 0.26
C GLU A 99 -11.53 -14.88 0.06
N ARG A 100 -10.72 -13.82 0.20
CA ARG A 100 -11.16 -12.44 -0.03
C ARG A 100 -11.67 -12.21 -1.45
N ILE A 101 -10.93 -12.68 -2.46
CA ILE A 101 -11.33 -12.57 -3.88
C ILE A 101 -12.65 -13.32 -4.12
N GLU A 102 -12.74 -14.58 -3.66
CA GLU A 102 -13.94 -15.40 -3.84
C GLU A 102 -15.16 -14.79 -3.15
N ASN A 103 -15.00 -14.28 -1.93
CA ASN A 103 -16.07 -13.64 -1.17
C ASN A 103 -16.54 -12.35 -1.83
N TYR A 104 -15.62 -11.49 -2.30
CA TYR A 104 -15.96 -10.27 -3.01
C TYR A 104 -16.79 -10.55 -4.27
N ILE A 105 -16.37 -11.52 -5.09
CA ILE A 105 -17.09 -11.92 -6.30
C ILE A 105 -18.46 -12.51 -5.95
N ARG A 106 -18.53 -13.43 -4.98
CA ARG A 106 -19.77 -14.08 -4.56
C ARG A 106 -20.82 -13.08 -4.06
N ASN A 107 -20.38 -12.00 -3.43
CA ASN A 107 -21.25 -10.94 -2.90
C ASN A 107 -21.61 -9.87 -3.92
N GLY A 108 -21.32 -10.10 -5.21
CA GLY A 108 -21.75 -9.24 -6.32
C GLY A 108 -20.73 -8.19 -6.75
N ALA A 109 -19.51 -8.20 -6.20
CA ALA A 109 -18.43 -7.28 -6.54
C ALA A 109 -18.86 -5.80 -6.47
N ASN A 110 -19.52 -5.41 -5.38
CA ASN A 110 -19.98 -4.04 -5.21
C ASN A 110 -18.79 -3.09 -5.06
N LEU A 111 -18.86 -1.93 -5.70
CA LEU A 111 -17.80 -0.93 -5.63
C LEU A 111 -17.57 -0.40 -4.20
N ASN A 112 -18.62 -0.35 -3.38
CA ASN A 112 -18.52 0.05 -1.97
C ASN A 112 -17.66 -0.89 -1.12
N ASP A 113 -17.53 -2.16 -1.53
CA ASP A 113 -16.71 -3.17 -0.83
C ASP A 113 -15.30 -3.28 -1.45
N PHE A 114 -15.01 -2.49 -2.49
CA PHE A 114 -13.72 -2.45 -3.19
C PHE A 114 -12.78 -1.46 -2.49
N GLU A 115 -12.26 -1.86 -1.34
CA GLU A 115 -11.34 -1.05 -0.52
C GLU A 115 -10.16 -1.87 0.02
N MET A 116 -9.16 -1.20 0.58
CA MET A 116 -8.01 -1.82 1.29
C MET A 116 -7.38 -2.99 0.51
N PHE A 117 -7.28 -4.17 1.14
CA PHE A 117 -6.71 -5.38 0.55
C PHE A 117 -7.56 -5.95 -0.58
N THR A 118 -8.88 -5.75 -0.59
CA THR A 118 -9.74 -6.21 -1.69
C THR A 118 -9.42 -5.44 -2.96
N ALA A 119 -9.34 -4.11 -2.84
CA ALA A 119 -8.95 -3.23 -3.95
C ALA A 119 -7.49 -3.41 -4.39
N LEU A 120 -6.61 -3.93 -3.51
CA LEU A 120 -5.22 -4.20 -3.84
C LEU A 120 -5.05 -5.45 -4.74
N GLU A 121 -5.96 -6.43 -4.68
CA GLU A 121 -5.78 -7.72 -5.38
C GLU A 121 -5.51 -7.62 -6.88
N PRO A 122 -6.24 -6.81 -7.68
CA PRO A 122 -5.97 -6.70 -9.10
C PRO A 122 -4.55 -6.18 -9.38
N TYR A 123 -4.05 -5.27 -8.54
CA TYR A 123 -2.69 -4.76 -8.69
C TYR A 123 -1.64 -5.83 -8.37
N LEU A 124 -1.88 -6.66 -7.34
CA LEU A 124 -0.99 -7.78 -7.04
C LEU A 124 -0.96 -8.82 -8.17
N GLN A 125 -2.11 -9.10 -8.78
CA GLN A 125 -2.20 -10.01 -9.93
C GLN A 125 -1.46 -9.48 -11.16
N LEU A 126 -1.57 -8.17 -11.43
CA LEU A 126 -0.79 -7.52 -12.49
C LEU A 126 0.70 -7.59 -12.18
N GLN A 127 1.10 -7.39 -10.93
CA GLN A 127 2.49 -7.48 -10.53
C GLN A 127 3.01 -8.92 -10.68
N GLU A 128 2.23 -9.93 -10.32
CA GLU A 128 2.60 -11.34 -10.46
C GLU A 128 2.74 -11.76 -11.92
N ALA A 129 1.89 -11.22 -12.80
CA ALA A 129 1.90 -11.54 -14.22
C ALA A 129 2.98 -10.80 -15.02
N PHE A 130 3.28 -9.54 -14.65
CA PHE A 130 4.10 -8.63 -15.47
C PHE A 130 5.35 -8.10 -14.77
N GLY A 131 5.53 -8.37 -13.48
CA GLY A 131 6.66 -7.93 -12.69
C GLY A 131 6.68 -6.44 -12.34
N TRP A 132 7.63 -6.05 -11.51
CA TRP A 132 7.79 -4.67 -11.03
C TRP A 132 8.27 -3.69 -12.11
N ASP A 133 9.05 -4.14 -13.10
CA ASP A 133 9.51 -3.28 -14.20
C ASP A 133 8.33 -2.67 -14.98
N SER A 134 7.26 -3.45 -15.16
CA SER A 134 6.02 -2.98 -15.81
C SER A 134 5.35 -1.87 -15.00
N TYR A 135 5.32 -2.01 -13.67
CA TYR A 135 4.82 -0.97 -12.76
C TYR A 135 5.66 0.30 -12.82
N ILE A 136 6.99 0.18 -12.75
CA ILE A 136 7.90 1.32 -12.82
C ILE A 136 7.69 2.07 -14.15
N HIS A 137 7.60 1.34 -15.26
CA HIS A 137 7.38 1.94 -16.57
C HIS A 137 6.03 2.65 -16.68
N ILE A 138 4.94 2.01 -16.25
CA ILE A 138 3.60 2.60 -16.39
C ILE A 138 3.43 3.81 -15.47
N LEU A 139 3.90 3.75 -14.22
CA LEU A 139 3.83 4.87 -13.28
C LEU A 139 4.68 6.05 -13.76
N ALA A 140 5.87 5.79 -14.31
CA ALA A 140 6.68 6.84 -14.95
C ALA A 140 5.93 7.51 -16.10
N LYS A 141 5.21 6.73 -16.92
CA LYS A 141 4.38 7.27 -18.01
C LYS A 141 3.23 8.12 -17.47
N TYR A 142 2.51 7.67 -16.44
CA TYR A 142 1.43 8.44 -15.81
C TYR A 142 1.89 9.79 -15.27
N GLN A 143 3.14 9.90 -14.80
CA GLN A 143 3.69 11.20 -14.36
C GLN A 143 3.82 12.23 -15.49
N THR A 144 3.83 11.79 -16.76
CA THR A 144 3.94 12.65 -17.94
C THR A 144 2.60 12.93 -18.62
N ILE A 145 1.53 12.24 -18.23
CA ILE A 145 0.20 12.39 -18.84
C ILE A 145 -0.47 13.64 -18.30
N SER A 146 -0.93 14.50 -19.22
CA SER A 146 -1.83 15.63 -18.93
C SER A 146 -3.30 15.22 -19.12
N ASN A 147 -4.23 15.96 -18.49
CA ASN A 147 -5.68 15.76 -18.62
C ASN A 147 -6.17 14.42 -18.05
N ILE A 148 -5.66 14.04 -16.89
CA ILE A 148 -6.15 12.89 -16.13
C ILE A 148 -7.57 13.22 -15.66
N PRO A 149 -8.58 12.39 -15.95
CA PRO A 149 -9.95 12.59 -15.46
C PRO A 149 -9.98 12.67 -13.93
N ASP A 150 -10.81 13.56 -13.41
CA ASP A 150 -11.02 13.79 -11.97
C ASP A 150 -12.47 13.56 -11.55
N ASP A 151 -13.30 13.01 -12.43
CA ASP A 151 -14.72 12.81 -12.21
C ASP A 151 -15.06 11.59 -11.36
N ASN A 152 -14.10 10.67 -11.16
CA ASN A 152 -14.21 9.45 -10.33
C ASN A 152 -15.56 8.72 -10.56
N ARG A 153 -15.97 8.61 -11.82
CA ARG A 153 -17.25 8.02 -12.27
C ARG A 153 -17.04 6.79 -13.15
#